data_AF-A0A7S3URT4-F1
#
_entry.id   AF-A0A7S3URT4-F1
#
_cell.length_a   1.000
_cell.length_b   1.000
_cell.length_c   1.000
_cell.angle_alpha   90.00
_cell.angle_beta   90.00
_cell.angle_gamma   90.00
#
_symmetry.space_group_name_H-M   'P 1'
#
loop_
_entity.id
_entity.type
_entity.pdbx_description
1 polymer ?
#
loop_
_entity_poly.entity_id
_entity_poly.type
_entity_poly.pdbx_seq_one_letter_code
_entity_poly.pdbx_strand_id
1 'polypeptide(L)'
;LGPGQYLIVPVTTGCKFEQELAVDMSTIQLPSLFKGEEGGEFSEQVTAAFKEIFYRLDMDLDGLLSKEELGNFMELTEGYDMPEEVFEWIVENFDCKDGALTEDG
;
A
#
# COMPACT_ATOMS: atom_id res chain seq x y z
N LEU A 1 -24.11 4.29 15.86
CA LEU A 1 -22.78 4.53 16.46
C LEU A 1 -22.97 4.90 17.92
N GLY A 2 -22.22 4.28 18.83
CA GLY A 2 -22.21 4.67 20.24
C GLY A 2 -21.40 5.95 20.46
N PRO A 3 -21.46 6.56 21.65
CA PRO A 3 -20.58 7.67 22.00
C PRO A 3 -19.11 7.21 22.01
N GLY A 4 -18.23 7.95 21.34
CA GLY A 4 -16.80 7.66 21.22
C GLY A 4 -16.04 8.76 20.48
N GLN A 5 -14.71 8.71 20.50
CA GLN A 5 -13.86 9.55 19.64
C GLN A 5 -13.61 8.82 18.33
N TYR A 6 -13.91 9.49 17.22
CA TYR A 6 -13.72 8.97 15.87
C TYR A 6 -12.75 9.88 15.14
N LEU A 7 -11.69 9.31 14.59
CA LEU A 7 -10.83 10.00 13.64
C LEU A 7 -11.47 9.85 12.27
N ILE A 8 -12.01 10.94 11.73
CA ILE A 8 -12.47 10.97 10.34
C ILE A 8 -11.28 11.33 9.48
N VAL A 9 -10.80 10.36 8.71
CA VAL A 9 -9.78 10.57 7.69
C VAL A 9 -10.53 10.87 6.39
N PRO A 10 -10.47 12.11 5.86
CA PRO A 10 -11.05 12.39 4.55
C PRO A 10 -10.26 11.61 3.50
N VAL A 11 -10.94 10.69 2.82
CA VAL A 11 -10.41 10.01 1.64
C VAL A 11 -10.81 10.81 0.40
N THR A 12 -9.83 11.14 -0.42
CA THR A 12 -10.05 11.70 -1.76
C THR A 12 -9.54 10.67 -2.75
N THR A 13 -10.39 10.20 -3.65
CA THR A 13 -9.98 9.29 -4.72
C THR A 13 -9.12 10.04 -5.75
N GLY A 14 -8.08 9.37 -6.26
CA GLY A 14 -7.31 9.85 -7.43
C GLY A 14 -6.38 11.05 -7.22
N CYS A 15 -6.00 11.38 -5.97
CA CYS A 15 -4.98 12.40 -5.72
C CYS A 15 -3.60 11.77 -5.60
N LYS A 16 -2.81 11.81 -6.69
CA LYS A 16 -1.35 11.63 -6.59
C LYS A 16 -0.80 12.82 -5.82
N PHE A 17 -0.34 12.58 -4.59
CA PHE A 17 0.21 13.62 -3.72
C PHE A 17 1.53 14.13 -4.33
N GLU A 18 1.46 15.12 -5.23
CA GLU A 18 2.64 15.87 -5.68
C GLU A 18 3.06 16.80 -4.55
N GLN A 19 3.96 16.32 -3.70
CA GLN A 19 4.58 17.14 -2.69
C GLN A 19 5.72 17.93 -3.35
N GLU A 20 5.42 19.10 -3.91
CA GLU A 20 6.44 20.13 -4.19
C GLU A 20 6.98 20.65 -2.85
N LEU A 21 7.87 19.86 -2.25
CA LEU A 21 8.70 20.32 -1.16
C LEU A 21 9.73 21.28 -1.77
N ALA A 22 9.55 22.58 -1.54
CA ALA A 22 10.64 23.56 -1.64
C ALA A 22 11.66 23.30 -0.51
N VAL A 23 12.22 22.11 -0.47
CA VAL A 23 13.27 21.71 0.45
C VAL A 23 14.52 21.55 -0.39
N ASP A 24 15.59 22.20 0.05
CA ASP A 24 16.90 22.06 -0.57
C ASP A 24 17.35 20.60 -0.45
N MET A 25 17.16 19.83 -1.52
CA MET A 25 17.49 18.40 -1.62
C MET A 25 18.96 18.12 -1.27
N SER A 26 19.83 19.13 -1.28
CA SER A 26 21.23 18.98 -0.85
C SER A 26 21.40 18.77 0.66
N THR A 27 20.37 19.09 1.45
CA THR A 27 20.40 18.98 2.92
C THR A 27 19.64 17.77 3.47
N ILE A 28 18.81 17.12 2.64
CA ILE A 28 18.03 15.95 3.05
C ILE A 28 18.89 14.71 2.87
N GLN A 29 19.26 14.06 3.98
CA GLN A 29 19.72 12.68 3.92
C GLN A 29 18.50 11.78 3.87
N LEU A 30 18.15 11.32 2.66
CA LEU A 30 17.10 10.31 2.50
C LEU A 30 17.62 8.96 3.04
N PRO A 31 16.80 8.24 3.82
CA PRO A 31 17.15 6.88 4.21
C PRO A 31 17.31 6.01 2.97
N SER A 32 18.29 5.11 3.00
CA SER A 32 18.47 4.13 1.93
C SER A 32 17.22 3.24 1.84
N LEU A 33 16.70 3.08 0.62
CA LEU A 33 15.56 2.19 0.36
C LEU A 33 15.96 0.71 0.40
N PHE A 34 17.23 0.42 0.15
CA PHE A 34 17.77 -0.93 0.06
C PHE A 34 18.86 -1.16 1.11
N LYS A 35 18.99 -2.42 1.54
CA LYS A 35 20.17 -2.92 2.25
C LYS A 35 21.28 -3.11 1.21
N GLY A 36 22.30 -2.25 1.23
CA GLY A 36 23.47 -2.38 0.36
C GLY A 36 23.34 -1.61 -0.96
N GLU A 37 23.90 -2.16 -2.04
CA GLU A 37 23.86 -1.55 -3.39
C GLU A 37 22.46 -1.65 -4.03
N GLU A 38 22.20 -0.81 -5.03
CA GLU A 38 20.90 -0.75 -5.71
C GLU A 38 20.47 -2.13 -6.26
N GLY A 39 19.27 -2.58 -5.88
CA GLY A 39 18.72 -3.89 -6.24
C GLY A 39 18.81 -4.98 -5.16
N GLY A 40 19.31 -4.65 -3.96
CA GLY A 40 19.28 -5.53 -2.78
C GLY A 40 17.89 -5.64 -2.13
N GLU A 41 17.81 -6.31 -0.96
CA GLU A 41 16.60 -6.34 -0.14
C GLU A 41 16.18 -4.94 0.31
N PHE A 42 14.89 -4.70 0.52
CA PHE A 42 14.43 -3.45 1.14
C PHE A 42 15.04 -3.23 2.53
N SER A 43 15.26 -1.97 2.88
CA SER A 43 15.65 -1.60 4.25
C SER A 43 14.52 -1.94 5.23
N GLU A 44 14.87 -2.17 6.49
CA GLU A 44 13.88 -2.56 7.52
C GLU A 44 12.75 -1.54 7.63
N GLN A 45 13.05 -0.26 7.43
CA GLN A 45 12.07 0.83 7.45
C GLN A 45 11.07 0.71 6.29
N VAL A 46 11.56 0.38 5.09
CA VAL A 46 10.70 0.20 3.91
C VAL A 46 9.84 -1.04 4.07
N THR A 47 10.41 -2.15 4.52
CA THR A 47 9.64 -3.38 4.82
C THR A 47 8.58 -3.11 5.89
N ALA A 48 8.91 -2.40 6.97
CA ALA A 48 7.95 -2.06 8.02
C ALA A 48 6.81 -1.17 7.49
N ALA A 49 7.11 -0.21 6.61
CA ALA A 49 6.09 0.63 6.00
C ALA A 49 5.14 -0.17 5.08
N PHE A 50 5.67 -1.09 4.27
CA PHE A 50 4.83 -1.95 3.44
C PHE A 50 3.95 -2.88 4.28
N LYS A 51 4.47 -3.46 5.37
CA LYS A 51 3.66 -4.25 6.32
C LYS A 51 2.55 -3.41 6.96
N GLU A 52 2.86 -2.17 7.36
CA GLU A 52 1.83 -1.28 7.90
C GLU A 52 0.74 -0.96 6.87
N ILE A 53 1.11 -0.74 5.61
CA ILE A 53 0.14 -0.53 4.52
C ILE A 53 -0.72 -1.78 4.37
N PHE A 54 -0.13 -2.97 4.30
CA PHE A 54 -0.86 -4.23 4.18
C PHE A 54 -1.92 -4.37 5.28
N TYR A 55 -1.53 -4.21 6.55
CA TYR A 55 -2.47 -4.30 7.68
C TYR A 55 -3.53 -3.19 7.73
N ARG A 56 -3.33 -2.08 7.03
CA ARG A 56 -4.35 -1.02 6.92
C ARG A 56 -5.34 -1.29 5.80
N LEU A 57 -4.94 -2.05 4.79
CA LEU A 57 -5.79 -2.44 3.67
C LEU A 57 -6.63 -3.66 3.99
N ASP A 58 -6.10 -4.57 4.81
CA ASP A 58 -6.83 -5.72 5.37
C ASP A 58 -7.91 -5.21 6.35
N MET A 59 -9.13 -5.09 5.86
CA MET A 59 -10.25 -4.51 6.58
C MET A 59 -10.92 -5.52 7.51
N ASP A 60 -10.87 -6.80 7.17
CA ASP A 60 -11.47 -7.88 7.96
C ASP A 60 -10.50 -8.58 8.92
N LEU A 61 -9.21 -8.24 8.83
CA LEU A 61 -8.10 -8.71 9.65
C LEU A 61 -7.85 -10.22 9.52
N ASP A 62 -8.08 -10.78 8.33
CA ASP A 62 -7.82 -12.19 8.03
C ASP A 62 -6.37 -12.48 7.60
N GLY A 63 -5.57 -11.43 7.39
CA GLY A 63 -4.17 -11.51 6.97
C GLY A 63 -3.99 -11.70 5.46
N LEU A 64 -5.04 -11.50 4.67
CA LEU A 64 -5.06 -11.57 3.21
C LEU A 64 -5.61 -10.25 2.65
N LEU A 65 -5.29 -9.96 1.39
CA LEU A 65 -5.93 -8.87 0.65
C LEU A 65 -6.80 -9.45 -0.44
N SER A 66 -8.10 -9.39 -0.20
CA SER A 66 -9.12 -9.73 -1.17
C SER A 66 -9.13 -8.76 -2.36
N LYS A 67 -9.82 -9.14 -3.43
CA LYS A 67 -10.04 -8.27 -4.58
C LYS A 67 -10.71 -6.94 -4.22
N GLU A 68 -11.65 -6.97 -3.27
CA GLU A 68 -12.36 -5.76 -2.84
C GLU A 68 -11.40 -4.80 -2.13
N GLU A 69 -10.52 -5.31 -1.27
CA GLU A 69 -9.53 -4.50 -0.54
C GLU A 69 -8.46 -3.91 -1.46
N LEU A 70 -7.94 -4.72 -2.40
CA LEU A 70 -7.03 -4.24 -3.44
C LEU A 70 -7.72 -3.24 -4.38
N GLY A 71 -8.99 -3.48 -4.71
CA GLY A 71 -9.81 -2.58 -5.51
C GLY A 71 -9.99 -1.22 -4.82
N ASN A 72 -10.33 -1.22 -3.53
CA ASN A 72 -10.44 0.01 -2.72
C ASN A 72 -9.10 0.76 -2.69
N PHE A 73 -7.97 0.05 -2.52
CA PHE A 73 -6.66 0.68 -2.57
C PHE A 73 -6.38 1.35 -3.92
N MET A 74 -6.72 0.68 -5.03
CA MET A 74 -6.54 1.22 -6.38
C MET A 74 -7.44 2.44 -6.63
N GLU A 75 -8.69 2.40 -6.18
CA GLU A 75 -9.59 3.55 -6.28
C GLU A 75 -9.07 4.74 -5.47
N LEU A 76 -8.54 4.50 -4.27
CA LEU A 76 -7.97 5.54 -3.41
C LEU A 76 -6.72 6.17 -4.01
N THR A 77 -5.82 5.36 -4.58
CA THR A 77 -4.51 5.82 -5.07
C THR A 77 -4.53 6.32 -6.51
N GLU A 78 -5.23 5.62 -7.40
CA GLU A 78 -5.26 5.89 -8.84
C GLU A 78 -6.59 6.50 -9.30
N GLY A 79 -7.66 6.42 -8.50
CA GLY A 79 -8.94 7.07 -8.78
C GLY A 79 -9.88 6.30 -9.69
N TYR A 80 -9.61 5.01 -9.93
CA TYR A 80 -10.46 4.14 -10.74
C TYR A 80 -10.45 2.69 -10.22
N ASP A 81 -11.51 1.95 -10.54
CA ASP A 81 -11.70 0.56 -10.14
C ASP A 81 -10.63 -0.37 -10.71
N MET A 82 -10.28 -1.41 -9.95
CA MET A 82 -9.36 -2.44 -10.41
C MET A 82 -9.98 -3.30 -11.53
N PRO A 83 -9.39 -3.33 -12.74
CA PRO A 83 -9.82 -4.23 -13.80
C PRO A 83 -9.62 -5.70 -13.41
N GLU A 84 -10.53 -6.58 -13.85
CA GLU A 84 -10.43 -8.03 -13.59
C GLU A 84 -9.09 -8.60 -14.03
N GLU A 85 -8.64 -8.24 -15.24
CA GLU A 85 -7.38 -8.70 -15.83
C GLU A 85 -6.15 -8.35 -14.99
N VAL A 86 -6.19 -7.23 -14.25
CA VAL A 86 -5.11 -6.83 -13.35
C VAL A 86 -5.10 -7.72 -12.11
N PHE A 87 -6.27 -8.01 -11.55
CA PHE A 87 -6.39 -8.88 -10.38
C PHE A 87 -6.02 -10.33 -10.73
N GLU A 88 -6.51 -10.85 -11.85
CA GLU A 88 -6.13 -12.17 -12.36
C GLU A 88 -4.61 -12.27 -12.53
N TRP A 89 -3.98 -11.24 -13.12
CA TRP A 89 -2.53 -11.19 -13.24
C TRP A 89 -1.81 -11.20 -11.89
N ILE A 90 -2.31 -10.48 -10.88
CA ILE A 90 -1.74 -10.50 -9.52
C ILE A 90 -1.79 -11.92 -8.94
N VAL A 91 -2.95 -12.57 -9.03
CA VAL A 91 -3.15 -13.93 -8.48
C VAL A 91 -2.27 -14.97 -9.18
N GLU A 92 -1.98 -14.79 -10.47
CA GLU A 92 -1.11 -15.67 -11.24
C GLU A 92 0.39 -15.49 -10.94
N ASN A 93 0.81 -14.30 -10.51
CA ASN A 93 2.23 -13.94 -10.41
C ASN A 93 2.76 -13.84 -8.98
N PHE A 94 1.88 -13.75 -7.98
CA PHE A 94 2.24 -13.51 -6.58
C PHE A 94 1.66 -14.56 -5.63
N ASP A 95 2.21 -14.65 -4.41
CA ASP A 95 1.75 -15.64 -3.44
C ASP A 95 0.36 -15.29 -2.92
N CYS A 96 -0.61 -16.09 -3.38
CA CYS A 96 -2.01 -15.95 -3.02
C CYS A 96 -2.53 -17.19 -2.30
N LYS A 97 -3.48 -16.98 -1.38
CA LYS A 97 -4.23 -18.03 -0.71
C LYS A 97 -5.71 -17.78 -0.89
N ASP A 98 -6.44 -18.81 -1.32
CA ASP A 98 -7.89 -18.74 -1.54
C ASP A 98 -8.33 -17.60 -2.50
N GLY A 99 -7.44 -17.22 -3.43
CA GLY A 99 -7.68 -16.13 -4.37
C GLY A 99 -7.49 -14.72 -3.80
N ALA A 100 -6.80 -14.59 -2.66
CA ALA A 100 -6.43 -13.31 -2.04
C ALA A 100 -4.91 -13.25 -1.80
N LEU A 101 -4.33 -12.04 -1.86
CA LEU A 101 -2.89 -11.82 -1.77
C LEU A 101 -2.40 -11.96 -0.32
N THR A 102 -1.28 -12.65 -0.12
CA THR A 102 -0.66 -12.80 1.21
C THR A 102 0.34 -11.68 1.52
N GLU A 103 0.69 -11.47 2.79
CA GLU A 103 1.69 -10.46 3.19
C GLU A 103 3.08 -10.66 2.55
N ASP A 104 3.46 -11.93 2.30
CA ASP A 104 4.76 -12.29 1.73
C ASP A 104 4.74 -12.38 0.20
N GLY A 105 3.57 -12.13 -0.43
CA GLY A 105 3.33 -12.29 -1.85
C GLY A 105 3.86 -11.16 -2.73
#